data_AF-A0A6G2V261-F1
#
_entry.id   AF-A0A6G2V261-F1
#
_cell.length_a   1.000
_cell.length_b   1.000
_cell.length_c   1.000
_cell.angle_alpha   90.00
_cell.angle_beta   90.00
_cell.angle_gamma   90.00
#
_symmetry.space_group_name_H-M   'P 1'
#
loop_
_entity.id
_entity.type
_entity.pdbx_description
1 polymer ?
#
loop_
_entity_poly.entity_id
_entity_poly.type
_entity_poly.pdbx_seq_one_letter_code
_entity_poly.pdbx_strand_id
1 'polypeptide(L)'
;STAYNVPMAVRLDGTPDVDALEAALNDVVERHAPLRTVFTTGDGEPRQRVQPAAGARVVIERRTSTAASLDGDLDAATRHRFDLRTGNPLRATLFDLEDGHPVLFLLFHHIATDGRSAGVFFDDLSRAYEARNAGATASVLEPLPVQYVDYAVWQQRVLGSADDADSVLSRELAFW
;
A
#
# COMPACT_ATOMS: atom_id res chain seq x y z
N SER A 1 0.28 -16.41 -1.80
CA SER A 1 1.74 -16.65 -1.76
C SER A 1 2.40 -15.48 -1.05
N THR A 2 3.65 -15.61 -0.58
CA THR A 2 4.47 -14.48 -0.07
C THR A 2 5.45 -13.96 -1.11
N ALA A 3 5.53 -14.61 -2.28
CA ALA A 3 6.48 -14.29 -3.35
C ALA A 3 6.36 -12.86 -3.92
N TYR A 4 5.21 -12.21 -3.72
CA TYR A 4 4.92 -10.86 -4.18
C TYR A 4 4.78 -9.86 -3.02
N ASN A 5 5.31 -10.21 -1.85
CA ASN A 5 5.39 -9.25 -0.76
C ASN A 5 6.55 -8.28 -1.03
N VAL A 6 6.31 -7.00 -0.75
CA VAL A 6 7.30 -5.93 -0.84
C VAL A 6 7.49 -5.37 0.58
N PRO A 7 8.47 -5.90 1.35
CA PRO A 7 8.76 -5.40 2.70
C PRO A 7 9.54 -4.09 2.64
N MET A 8 9.19 -3.15 3.51
CA MET A 8 9.92 -1.90 3.74
C MET A 8 10.09 -1.70 5.24
N ALA A 9 11.30 -1.43 5.70
CA ALA A 9 11.60 -1.17 7.11
C ALA A 9 12.26 0.21 7.23
N VAL A 10 11.72 1.05 8.11
CA VAL A 10 12.24 2.39 8.39
C VAL A 10 12.52 2.49 9.88
N ARG A 11 13.78 2.74 10.24
CA ARG A 11 14.15 3.10 11.60
C ARG A 11 13.76 4.55 11.83
N LEU A 12 13.02 4.81 12.90
CA LEU A 12 12.56 6.14 13.29
C LEU A 12 13.51 6.72 14.33
N ASP A 13 13.74 8.02 14.23
CA ASP A 13 14.49 8.76 15.24
C ASP A 13 13.54 9.17 16.38
N GLY A 14 13.78 8.60 17.55
CA GLY A 14 12.96 8.83 18.73
C GLY A 14 11.60 8.11 18.69
N THR A 15 10.76 8.41 19.67
CA THR A 15 9.44 7.78 19.82
C THR A 15 8.39 8.54 19.01
N PRO A 16 7.76 7.94 17.98
CA PRO A 16 6.71 8.60 17.22
C PRO A 16 5.43 8.75 18.06
N ASP A 17 4.63 9.76 17.75
CA ASP A 17 3.22 9.77 18.13
C ASP A 17 2.50 8.71 17.26
N VAL A 18 2.17 7.57 17.86
CA VAL A 18 1.61 6.42 17.13
C VAL A 18 0.20 6.71 16.61
N ASP A 19 -0.58 7.51 17.33
CA ASP A 19 -1.93 7.87 16.90
C ASP A 19 -1.88 8.81 15.70
N ALA A 20 -0.96 9.78 15.72
CA ALA A 20 -0.69 10.65 14.57
C ALA A 20 -0.14 9.85 13.37
N LEU A 21 0.74 8.87 13.60
CA LEU A 21 1.30 8.02 12.55
C LEU A 21 0.24 7.12 11.93
N GLU A 22 -0.65 6.52 12.74
CA GLU A 22 -1.76 5.73 12.23
C GLU A 22 -2.76 6.60 11.45
N ALA A 23 -3.09 7.80 11.95
CA ALA A 23 -3.94 8.74 11.22
C ALA A 23 -3.33 9.12 9.86
N ALA A 24 -2.02 9.43 9.84
CA ALA A 24 -1.30 9.77 8.63
C ALA A 24 -1.24 8.61 7.62
N LEU A 25 -1.00 7.39 8.09
CA LEU A 25 -1.05 6.19 7.25
C LEU A 25 -2.43 6.03 6.59
N ASN A 26 -3.50 6.29 7.35
CA ASN A 26 -4.86 6.21 6.82
C ASN A 26 -5.20 7.36 5.85
N ASP A 27 -4.59 8.54 5.98
CA ASP A 27 -4.69 9.62 4.99
C ASP A 27 -4.07 9.20 3.65
N VAL A 28 -2.92 8.51 3.68
CA VAL A 28 -2.29 7.94 2.48
C VAL A 28 -3.15 6.85 1.86
N VAL A 29 -3.74 5.96 2.67
CA VAL A 29 -4.65 4.91 2.19
C VAL A 29 -5.92 5.49 1.57
N GLU A 30 -6.45 6.58 2.13
CA GLU A 30 -7.61 7.28 1.57
C GLU A 30 -7.28 7.88 0.18
N ARG A 31 -6.15 8.58 0.09
CA ARG A 31 -5.65 9.23 -1.13
C ARG A 31 -5.39 8.27 -2.28
N HIS A 32 -4.78 7.13 -1.99
CA HIS A 32 -4.29 6.16 -2.99
C HIS A 32 -5.21 4.95 -3.06
N ALA A 33 -6.12 4.94 -4.04
CA ALA A 33 -7.08 3.85 -4.23
C ALA A 33 -6.47 2.43 -4.26
N PRO A 34 -5.26 2.18 -4.83
CA PRO A 34 -4.64 0.85 -4.81
C PRO A 34 -4.47 0.25 -3.40
N LEU A 35 -4.20 1.09 -2.39
CA LEU A 35 -3.97 0.63 -1.01
C LEU A 35 -5.25 0.17 -0.29
N ARG A 36 -6.41 0.41 -0.89
CA ARG A 36 -7.74 -0.02 -0.41
C ARG A 36 -8.54 -0.75 -1.48
N THR A 37 -7.85 -1.34 -2.46
CA THR A 37 -8.48 -2.12 -3.52
C THR A 37 -8.42 -3.60 -3.21
N VAL A 38 -9.57 -4.28 -3.32
CA VAL A 38 -9.67 -5.74 -3.28
C VAL A 38 -9.97 -6.31 -4.64
N PHE A 39 -9.63 -7.57 -4.83
CA PHE A 39 -9.70 -8.28 -6.10
C PHE A 39 -10.68 -9.44 -5.96
N THR A 40 -11.77 -9.35 -6.71
CA THR A 40 -12.86 -10.34 -6.69
C THR A 40 -13.02 -10.97 -8.06
N THR A 41 -13.75 -12.07 -8.14
CA THR A 41 -14.12 -12.67 -9.42
C THR A 41 -15.62 -12.51 -9.59
N GLY A 42 -16.04 -11.92 -10.71
CA GLY A 42 -17.45 -11.80 -11.09
C GLY A 42 -17.62 -12.27 -12.52
N ASP A 43 -18.56 -13.18 -12.75
CA ASP A 43 -18.83 -13.83 -14.06
C ASP A 43 -17.61 -14.58 -14.63
N GLY A 44 -16.74 -15.10 -13.77
CA GLY A 44 -15.49 -15.77 -14.16
C GLY A 44 -14.31 -14.83 -14.37
N GLU A 45 -14.54 -13.51 -14.41
CA GLU A 45 -13.52 -12.51 -14.70
C GLU A 45 -12.99 -11.81 -13.43
N PRO A 46 -11.66 -11.55 -13.34
CA PRO A 46 -11.09 -10.77 -12.24
C PRO A 46 -11.54 -9.31 -12.31
N ARG A 47 -11.95 -8.76 -11.17
CA ARG A 47 -12.41 -7.38 -11.02
C ARG A 47 -11.76 -6.71 -9.82
N GLN A 48 -11.40 -5.45 -9.99
CA GLN A 48 -10.93 -4.58 -8.91
C GLN A 48 -12.13 -3.90 -8.26
N ARG A 49 -12.15 -3.84 -6.93
CA ARG A 49 -13.15 -3.10 -6.16
C ARG A 49 -12.44 -2.22 -5.14
N VAL A 50 -12.49 -0.92 -5.38
CA VAL A 50 -11.98 0.07 -4.43
C VAL A 50 -12.94 0.18 -3.26
N GLN A 51 -12.45 -0.09 -2.05
CA GLN A 51 -13.25 0.03 -0.83
C GLN A 51 -13.36 1.50 -0.37
N PRO A 52 -14.46 1.92 0.26
CA PRO A 52 -14.52 3.21 0.95
C PRO A 52 -13.42 3.32 2.02
N ALA A 53 -12.77 4.48 2.14
CA ALA A 53 -11.65 4.67 3.06
C ALA A 53 -12.01 4.31 4.53
N ALA A 54 -13.21 4.68 4.98
CA ALA A 54 -13.70 4.36 6.32
C ALA A 54 -13.78 2.84 6.61
N GLY A 55 -13.97 2.01 5.58
CA GLY A 55 -14.02 0.55 5.70
C GLY A 55 -12.68 -0.16 5.47
N ALA A 56 -11.66 0.57 5.04
CA ALA A 56 -10.37 0.04 4.63
C ALA A 56 -9.22 0.62 5.47
N ARG A 57 -9.47 0.82 6.77
CA ARG A 57 -8.44 1.36 7.66
C ARG A 57 -7.30 0.37 7.90
N VAL A 58 -6.08 0.88 7.95
CA VAL A 58 -4.89 0.14 8.39
C VAL A 58 -4.59 0.51 9.83
N VAL A 59 -4.46 -0.51 10.68
CA VAL A 59 -4.04 -0.38 12.08
C VAL A 59 -2.55 -0.68 12.18
N ILE A 60 -1.81 0.10 12.96
CA ILE A 60 -0.40 -0.16 13.24
C ILE A 60 -0.30 -1.18 14.38
N GLU A 61 0.12 -2.40 14.06
CA GLU A 61 0.35 -3.43 15.07
C GLU A 61 1.62 -3.10 15.87
N ARG A 62 1.53 -2.97 17.19
CA ARG A 62 2.71 -2.71 18.05
C ARG A 62 3.32 -4.02 18.55
N ARG A 63 4.64 -4.14 18.47
CA ARG A 63 5.40 -5.28 18.97
C ARG A 63 6.67 -4.81 19.66
N THR A 64 6.99 -5.36 20.81
CA THR A 64 8.31 -5.14 21.44
C THR A 64 9.33 -6.08 20.81
N SER A 65 10.52 -5.57 20.51
CA SER A 65 11.64 -6.34 19.98
C SER A 65 12.96 -5.87 20.59
N THR A 66 14.00 -6.70 20.49
CA THR A 66 15.38 -6.33 20.82
C THR A 66 16.20 -6.20 19.54
N ALA A 67 17.38 -5.58 19.62
CA ALA A 67 18.29 -5.55 18.47
C ALA A 67 18.71 -6.96 18.01
N ALA A 68 18.77 -7.94 18.91
CA ALA A 68 19.14 -9.31 18.59
C ALA A 68 18.00 -10.13 17.96
N SER A 69 16.74 -9.82 18.27
CA SER A 69 15.57 -10.53 17.73
C SER A 69 14.99 -9.90 16.47
N LEU A 70 15.29 -8.61 16.21
CA LEU A 70 14.65 -7.81 15.18
C LEU A 70 14.71 -8.45 13.78
N ASP A 71 15.85 -9.00 13.37
CA ASP A 71 15.98 -9.65 12.05
C ASP A 71 15.02 -10.83 11.90
N GLY A 72 14.86 -11.64 12.95
CA GLY A 72 13.91 -12.76 12.98
C GLY A 72 12.46 -12.29 13.01
N ASP A 73 12.18 -11.21 13.74
CA ASP A 73 10.84 -10.62 13.83
C ASP A 73 10.40 -10.00 12.49
N LEU A 74 11.31 -9.34 11.78
CA LEU A 74 11.11 -8.80 10.44
C LEU A 74 10.91 -9.93 9.42
N ASP A 75 11.75 -10.97 9.43
CA ASP A 75 11.59 -12.15 8.57
C ASP A 75 10.22 -12.80 8.78
N ALA A 76 9.80 -13.00 10.04
CA ALA A 76 8.49 -13.53 10.37
C ALA A 76 7.36 -12.63 9.83
N ALA A 77 7.49 -11.31 9.95
CA ALA A 77 6.51 -10.35 9.43
C ALA A 77 6.40 -10.41 7.90
N THR A 78 7.51 -10.64 7.17
CA THR A 78 7.50 -10.77 5.70
C THR A 78 6.69 -11.97 5.20
N ARG A 79 6.48 -12.99 6.05
CA ARG A 79 5.80 -14.24 5.68
C ARG A 79 4.27 -14.14 5.72
N HIS A 80 3.72 -12.95 6.03
CA HIS A 80 2.29 -12.74 5.99
C HIS A 80 1.71 -13.01 4.59
N ARG A 81 0.56 -13.67 4.53
CA ARG A 81 -0.17 -13.94 3.30
C ARG A 81 -1.40 -13.06 3.25
N PHE A 82 -1.42 -12.14 2.29
CA PHE A 82 -2.58 -11.31 2.02
C PHE A 82 -3.73 -12.14 1.43
N ASP A 83 -4.94 -11.97 1.98
CA ASP A 83 -6.18 -12.32 1.28
C ASP A 83 -6.68 -11.09 0.53
N LEU A 84 -6.28 -11.00 -0.75
CA LEU A 84 -6.61 -9.88 -1.62
C LEU A 84 -8.10 -9.76 -1.96
N ARG A 85 -8.92 -10.75 -1.60
CA ARG A 85 -10.38 -10.68 -1.82
C ARG A 85 -11.08 -9.78 -0.81
N THR A 86 -10.47 -9.61 0.36
CA THR A 86 -11.12 -8.95 1.51
C THR A 86 -10.23 -7.93 2.21
N GLY A 87 -8.92 -8.15 2.25
CA GLY A 87 -7.97 -7.33 3.00
C GLY A 87 -7.23 -6.31 2.13
N ASN A 88 -6.78 -5.24 2.78
CA ASN A 88 -5.91 -4.25 2.16
C ASN A 88 -4.58 -4.89 1.73
N PRO A 89 -4.00 -4.50 0.59
CA PRO A 89 -2.67 -4.94 0.15
C PRO A 89 -1.53 -4.24 0.92
N LEU A 90 -1.76 -3.85 2.18
CA LEU A 90 -0.83 -3.15 3.06
C LEU A 90 -1.06 -3.56 4.53
N ARG A 91 0.03 -3.84 5.24
CA ARG A 91 0.07 -3.96 6.71
C ARG A 91 1.17 -3.10 7.30
N ALA A 92 0.95 -2.62 8.52
CA ALA A 92 1.92 -1.86 9.28
C ALA A 92 2.17 -2.52 10.64
N THR A 93 3.44 -2.62 11.02
CA THR A 93 3.88 -3.04 12.34
C THR A 93 4.93 -2.05 12.84
N LEU A 94 4.79 -1.58 14.07
CA LEU A 94 5.80 -0.79 14.76
C LEU A 94 6.52 -1.69 15.76
N PHE A 95 7.80 -1.93 15.52
CA PHE A 95 8.68 -2.64 16.44
C PHE A 95 9.29 -1.63 17.42
N ASP A 96 8.79 -1.62 18.65
CA ASP A 96 9.34 -0.84 19.75
C ASP A 96 10.65 -1.49 20.22
N LEU A 97 11.76 -0.78 20.08
CA LEU A 97 13.09 -1.23 20.52
C LEU A 97 13.49 -0.57 21.84
N GLU A 98 14.21 -1.33 22.67
CA GLU A 98 14.71 -0.87 23.98
C GLU A 98 15.72 0.28 23.88
N ASP A 99 16.37 0.46 22.73
CA ASP A 99 17.33 1.53 22.45
C ASP A 99 16.67 2.88 22.13
N GLY A 100 15.33 2.95 22.09
CA GLY A 100 14.57 4.16 21.79
C GLY A 100 14.46 4.51 20.30
N HIS A 101 14.87 3.60 19.41
CA HIS A 101 14.80 3.77 17.96
C HIS A 101 13.87 2.72 17.33
N PRO A 102 12.54 2.93 17.39
CA PRO A 102 11.59 1.96 16.88
C PRO A 102 11.70 1.80 15.36
N VAL A 103 11.27 0.66 14.84
CA VAL A 103 11.27 0.35 13.41
C VAL A 103 9.83 0.23 12.92
N LEU A 104 9.44 1.12 12.02
CA LEU A 104 8.19 0.99 11.26
C LEU A 104 8.43 0.00 10.11
N PHE A 105 7.75 -1.14 10.18
CA PHE A 105 7.71 -2.14 9.14
C PHE A 105 6.40 -2.05 8.37
N LEU A 106 6.51 -1.84 7.06
CA LEU A 106 5.39 -1.81 6.12
C LEU A 106 5.54 -2.99 5.17
N LEU A 107 4.47 -3.78 5.06
CA LEU A 107 4.43 -4.88 4.12
C LEU A 107 3.36 -4.58 3.09
N PHE A 108 3.76 -4.48 1.83
CA PHE A 108 2.84 -4.33 0.71
C PHE A 108 2.69 -5.65 -0.05
N HIS A 109 1.56 -5.82 -0.73
CA HIS A 109 1.50 -6.75 -1.85
C HIS A 109 1.84 -5.99 -3.16
N HIS A 110 2.71 -6.53 -3.99
CA HIS A 110 3.20 -5.91 -5.23
C HIS A 110 2.08 -5.55 -6.22
N ILE A 111 0.88 -6.12 -6.06
CA ILE A 111 -0.30 -5.75 -6.87
C ILE A 111 -0.71 -4.27 -6.70
N ALA A 112 -0.33 -3.63 -5.60
CA ALA A 112 -0.70 -2.26 -5.26
C ALA A 112 0.47 -1.27 -5.29
N THR A 113 1.69 -1.73 -5.61
CA THR A 113 2.89 -0.89 -5.55
C THR A 113 3.95 -1.34 -6.56
N ASP A 114 4.79 -0.41 -6.97
CA ASP A 114 5.97 -0.64 -7.80
C ASP A 114 7.20 0.09 -7.22
N GLY A 115 8.36 -0.06 -7.86
CA GLY A 115 9.61 0.58 -7.40
C GLY A 115 9.57 2.12 -7.39
N ARG A 116 8.65 2.75 -8.13
CA ARG A 116 8.49 4.22 -8.13
C ARG A 116 7.52 4.69 -7.05
N SER A 117 6.56 3.84 -6.68
CA SER A 117 5.51 4.14 -5.71
C SER A 117 6.04 4.33 -4.28
N ALA A 118 7.19 3.72 -3.94
CA ALA A 118 7.79 3.83 -2.61
C ALA A 118 8.09 5.28 -2.20
N GLY A 119 8.71 6.08 -3.09
CA GLY A 119 9.01 7.48 -2.82
C GLY A 119 7.74 8.30 -2.61
N VAL A 120 6.75 8.14 -3.49
CA VAL A 120 5.43 8.81 -3.38
C VAL A 120 4.75 8.48 -2.06
N PHE A 121 4.79 7.20 -1.64
CA PHE A 121 4.21 6.77 -0.39
C PHE A 121 4.86 7.45 0.82
N PHE A 122 6.19 7.49 0.88
CA PHE A 122 6.89 8.09 2.02
C PHE A 122 6.80 9.61 2.04
N ASP A 123 6.76 10.27 0.88
CA ASP A 123 6.53 11.72 0.79
C ASP A 123 5.14 12.09 1.32
N ASP A 124 4.10 11.37 0.90
CA ASP A 124 2.74 11.60 1.38
C ASP A 124 2.58 11.23 2.86
N LEU A 125 3.19 10.12 3.32
CA LEU A 125 3.17 9.72 4.73
C LEU A 125 3.83 10.77 5.63
N SER A 126 4.99 11.30 5.21
CA SER A 126 5.72 12.32 5.99
C SER A 126 4.90 13.61 6.11
N ARG A 127 4.33 14.10 4.99
CA ARG A 127 3.48 15.30 4.99
C ARG A 127 2.21 15.13 5.84
N ALA A 128 1.56 13.97 5.75
CA ALA A 128 0.39 13.67 6.56
C ALA A 128 0.77 13.57 8.05
N TYR A 129 1.88 12.90 8.38
CA TYR A 129 2.34 12.74 9.75
C TYR A 129 2.68 14.08 10.40
N GLU A 130 3.41 14.95 9.70
CA GLU A 130 3.71 16.30 10.17
C GLU A 130 2.43 17.08 10.50
N ALA A 131 1.42 17.03 9.62
CA ALA A 131 0.15 17.70 9.84
C ALA A 131 -0.64 17.10 11.02
N ARG A 132 -0.74 15.77 11.11
CA ARG A 132 -1.43 15.08 12.21
C ARG A 132 -0.76 15.37 13.55
N ASN A 133 0.57 15.34 13.59
CA ASN A 133 1.36 15.65 14.78
C ASN A 133 1.22 17.14 15.20
N ALA A 134 0.98 18.04 14.24
CA ALA A 134 0.62 19.44 14.49
C ALA A 134 -0.85 19.65 14.91
N GLY A 135 -1.63 18.58 15.08
CA GLY A 135 -3.02 18.62 15.54
C GLY A 135 -4.07 18.75 14.43
N ALA A 136 -3.72 18.52 13.16
CA ALA A 136 -4.70 18.54 12.08
C ALA A 136 -5.76 17.43 12.24
N THR A 137 -7.03 17.81 12.24
CA THR A 137 -8.15 16.86 12.37
C THR A 137 -8.57 16.22 11.05
N ALA A 138 -8.11 16.75 9.91
CA ALA A 138 -8.38 16.21 8.57
C ALA A 138 -7.08 16.07 7.76
N SER A 139 -7.14 15.25 6.70
CA SER A 139 -6.02 15.08 5.76
C SER A 139 -5.67 16.38 5.06
N VAL A 140 -4.37 16.65 4.91
CA VAL A 140 -3.82 17.76 4.11
C VAL A 140 -3.46 17.34 2.69
N LEU A 141 -3.72 16.07 2.33
CA LEU A 141 -3.32 15.50 1.06
C LEU A 141 -4.42 15.71 0.00
N GLU A 142 -4.21 16.65 -0.91
CA GLU A 142 -5.19 17.04 -1.95
C GLU A 142 -5.53 15.94 -2.95
N PRO A 143 -6.81 15.62 -3.23
CA PRO A 143 -7.20 14.52 -4.10
C PRO A 143 -6.41 14.44 -5.41
N LEU A 144 -6.00 13.23 -5.80
CA LEU A 144 -5.29 13.03 -7.07
C LEU A 144 -6.25 13.26 -8.25
N PRO A 145 -5.82 13.99 -9.30
CA PRO A 145 -6.65 14.23 -10.47
C PRO A 145 -6.90 12.97 -11.31
N VAL A 146 -6.09 11.92 -11.09
CA VAL A 146 -6.17 10.61 -11.75
C VAL A 146 -5.88 9.55 -10.70
N GLN A 147 -6.71 8.51 -10.66
CA GLN A 147 -6.54 7.32 -9.83
C GLN A 147 -6.10 6.12 -10.67
N TYR A 148 -5.60 5.07 -10.02
CA TYR A 148 -5.17 3.87 -10.75
C TYR A 148 -6.32 3.17 -11.50
N VAL A 149 -7.57 3.33 -11.03
CA VAL A 149 -8.75 2.86 -11.76
C VAL A 149 -8.86 3.52 -13.14
N ASP A 150 -8.56 4.82 -13.23
CA ASP A 150 -8.57 5.55 -14.50
C ASP A 150 -7.46 5.04 -15.43
N TYR A 151 -6.27 4.74 -14.88
CA TYR A 151 -5.19 4.10 -15.62
C TYR A 151 -5.61 2.72 -16.16
N ALA A 152 -6.25 1.88 -15.35
CA ALA A 152 -6.69 0.56 -15.76
C ALA A 152 -7.73 0.61 -16.89
N VAL A 153 -8.71 1.52 -16.80
CA VAL A 153 -9.70 1.75 -17.85
C VAL A 153 -9.05 2.31 -19.11
N TRP A 154 -8.13 3.27 -18.97
CA TRP A 154 -7.37 3.82 -20.09
C TRP A 154 -6.57 2.73 -20.80
N GLN A 155 -5.86 1.88 -20.05
CA GLN A 155 -5.05 0.80 -20.61
C GLN A 155 -5.92 -0.18 -21.39
N GLN A 156 -7.04 -0.63 -20.82
CA GLN A 156 -7.97 -1.53 -21.51
C GLN A 156 -8.48 -0.93 -22.82
N ARG A 157 -8.84 0.36 -22.82
CA ARG A 157 -9.31 1.06 -24.01
C ARG A 157 -8.22 1.20 -25.08
N VAL A 158 -7.00 1.54 -24.68
CA VAL A 158 -5.88 1.78 -25.61
C VAL A 158 -5.34 0.49 -26.20
N LEU A 159 -5.23 -0.57 -25.40
CA LEU A 159 -4.78 -1.88 -25.89
C LEU A 159 -5.80 -2.48 -26.86
N GLY A 160 -7.11 -2.31 -26.60
CA GLY A 160 -8.16 -2.94 -27.38
C GLY A 160 -8.29 -4.44 -27.09
N SER A 161 -8.94 -5.18 -27.99
CA SER A 161 -9.16 -6.62 -27.84
C SER A 161 -8.12 -7.44 -28.59
N ALA A 162 -7.76 -8.61 -28.07
CA ALA A 162 -6.96 -9.59 -28.80
C ALA A 162 -7.72 -10.23 -29.98
N ASP A 163 -9.06 -10.14 -29.99
CA ASP A 163 -9.90 -10.63 -31.09
C ASP A 163 -10.00 -9.62 -32.25
N ASP A 164 -9.55 -8.39 -32.04
CA ASP A 164 -9.48 -7.35 -33.06
C ASP A 164 -8.08 -7.32 -33.67
N ALA A 165 -7.95 -7.75 -34.92
CA ALA A 165 -6.67 -7.85 -35.61
C ALA A 165 -5.96 -6.49 -35.78
N ASP A 166 -6.73 -5.39 -35.76
CA ASP A 166 -6.20 -4.03 -35.92
C ASP A 166 -5.85 -3.37 -34.57
N SER A 167 -6.10 -4.06 -33.44
CA SER A 167 -5.83 -3.51 -32.11
C SER A 167 -4.34 -3.35 -31.82
N VAL A 168 -4.01 -2.48 -30.86
CA VAL A 168 -2.64 -2.35 -30.37
C VAL A 168 -2.17 -3.67 -29.77
N LEU A 169 -3.02 -4.33 -28.98
CA LEU A 169 -2.71 -5.59 -28.33
C LEU A 169 -2.34 -6.69 -29.33
N SER A 170 -3.14 -6.87 -30.38
CA SER A 170 -2.90 -7.90 -31.41
C SER A 170 -1.58 -7.68 -32.16
N ARG A 171 -1.24 -6.42 -32.46
CA ARG A 171 0.04 -6.08 -33.11
C ARG A 171 1.24 -6.34 -32.22
N GLU A 172 1.16 -5.98 -30.94
CA GLU A 172 2.25 -6.26 -29.99
C GLU A 172 2.40 -7.77 -29.73
N LEU A 173 1.30 -8.52 -29.64
CA LEU A 173 1.33 -9.98 -29.51
C LEU A 173 1.90 -10.68 -30.75
N ALA A 174 1.76 -10.11 -31.95
CA ALA A 174 2.36 -10.66 -33.16
C ALA A 174 3.87 -10.39 -33.25
N PHE A 175 4.35 -9.35 -32.58
CA PHE A 175 5.77 -9.00 -32.56
C PHE A 175 6.57 -9.83 -31.55
N TRP A 176 6.03 -10.03 -30.33
CA TRP A 176 6.67 -10.76 -29.22
C TRP A 176 6.46 -12.28 -29.29
#